data_AF-A0A963RTF6-F1
#
_entry.id   AF-A0A963RTF6-F1
#
_cell.length_a   1.000
_cell.length_b   1.000
_cell.length_c   1.000
_cell.angle_alpha   90.00
_cell.angle_beta   90.00
_cell.angle_gamma   90.00
#
_symmetry.space_group_name_H-M   'P 1'
#
loop_
_entity.id
_entity.type
_entity.pdbx_description
1 polymer ?
#
loop_
_entity_poly.entity_id
_entity_poly.type
_entity_poly.pdbx_seq_one_letter_code
_entity_poly.pdbx_strand_id
1 'polypeptide(L)'
;MNNLHRELAPVSDGAWAQIEEEVARTFRRNLAGRRAVDVEIAESGSKCSAIGTGHLKALKAPQDGVIARQRIVMPLVELRVPFELAREAIDDVERGAD
;
A
#
# COMPACT_ATOMS: atom_id res chain seq x y z
N MET A 1 13.05 4.68 11.21
CA MET A 1 13.07 4.65 9.74
C MET A 1 12.34 3.44 9.20
N ASN A 2 11.35 3.68 8.35
CA ASN A 2 10.70 2.66 7.53
C ASN A 2 10.92 3.01 6.04
N ASN A 3 10.40 2.19 5.12
CA ASN A 3 10.62 2.37 3.68
C ASN A 3 9.93 3.61 3.07
N LEU A 4 9.23 4.42 3.87
CA LEU A 4 8.67 5.70 3.42
C LEU A 4 9.67 6.86 3.55
N HIS A 5 10.71 6.70 4.37
CA HIS A 5 11.81 7.67 4.54
C HIS A 5 11.35 9.13 4.82
N ARG A 6 10.23 9.30 5.52
CA ARG A 6 9.63 10.62 5.77
C ARG A 6 10.55 11.57 6.52
N GLU A 7 11.36 11.04 7.43
CA GLU A 7 12.30 11.80 8.24
C GLU A 7 13.47 12.41 7.44
N LEU A 8 13.67 11.98 6.18
CA LEU A 8 14.67 12.55 5.29
C LEU A 8 14.11 13.72 4.47
N ALA A 9 12.78 13.86 4.41
CA ALA A 9 12.15 14.90 3.64
C ALA A 9 12.22 16.24 4.41
N PRO A 10 12.56 17.35 3.75
CA PRO A 10 12.47 18.68 4.36
C PRO A 10 10.99 19.09 4.42
N VAL A 11 10.27 18.59 5.41
CA VAL A 11 8.84 18.85 5.63
C VAL A 11 8.64 18.91 7.15
N SER A 12 8.01 19.97 7.65
CA SER A 12 7.71 20.10 9.07
C SER A 12 6.59 19.15 9.51
N ASP A 13 6.45 18.93 10.82
CA ASP A 13 5.38 18.08 11.36
C ASP A 13 3.99 18.65 11.02
N GLY A 14 3.83 19.98 11.05
CA GLY A 14 2.58 20.66 10.66
C GLY A 14 2.23 20.42 9.18
N ALA A 15 3.21 20.59 8.30
CA ALA A 15 3.00 20.33 6.87
C ALA A 15 2.72 18.85 6.57
N TRP A 16 3.36 17.92 7.29
CA TRP A 16 3.04 16.49 7.17
C TRP A 16 1.59 16.20 7.56
N ALA A 17 1.10 16.77 8.67
CA ALA A 17 -0.26 16.57 9.13
C ALA A 17 -1.29 17.06 8.09
N GLN A 18 -1.07 18.24 7.50
CA GLN A 18 -1.94 18.79 6.47
C GLN A 18 -1.95 17.94 5.19
N ILE A 19 -0.79 17.44 4.74
CA ILE A 19 -0.70 16.52 3.60
C ILE A 19 -1.50 15.24 3.88
N GLU A 20 -1.37 14.66 5.08
CA GLU A 20 -2.10 13.45 5.46
C GLU A 20 -3.61 13.67 5.52
N GLU A 21 -4.05 14.80 6.04
CA GLU A 21 -5.46 15.18 6.10
C GLU A 21 -6.06 15.29 4.70
N GLU A 22 -5.42 16.04 3.81
CA GLU A 22 -5.90 16.24 2.44
C GLU A 22 -5.91 14.94 1.63
N VAL A 23 -4.89 14.09 1.80
CA VAL A 23 -4.89 12.74 1.21
C VAL A 23 -6.05 11.91 1.75
N ALA A 24 -6.26 11.87 3.07
CA ALA A 24 -7.31 11.07 3.67
C ALA A 24 -8.71 11.54 3.26
N ARG A 25 -8.93 12.86 3.20
CA ARG A 25 -10.16 13.49 2.73
C ARG A 25 -10.45 13.13 1.27
N THR A 26 -9.46 13.34 0.39
CA THR A 26 -9.59 13.09 -1.05
C THR A 26 -9.78 11.61 -1.35
N PHE A 27 -9.06 10.74 -0.66
CA PHE A 27 -9.15 9.30 -0.86
C PHE A 27 -10.50 8.74 -0.41
N ARG A 28 -11.03 9.18 0.76
CA ARG A 28 -12.38 8.79 1.21
C ARG A 28 -13.46 9.24 0.24
N ARG A 29 -13.32 10.43 -0.36
CA ARG A 29 -14.28 10.95 -1.35
C ARG A 29 -14.33 10.10 -2.62
N ASN A 30 -13.16 9.66 -3.12
CA ASN A 30 -13.06 9.02 -4.43
C ASN A 30 -13.08 7.49 -4.38
N LEU A 31 -12.68 6.84 -3.28
CA LEU A 31 -12.58 5.38 -3.21
C LEU A 31 -13.93 4.73 -2.88
N ALA A 32 -14.85 4.72 -3.85
CA ALA A 32 -16.17 4.14 -3.70
C ALA A 32 -16.16 2.63 -3.39
N GLY A 33 -15.19 1.88 -3.96
CA GLY A 33 -15.13 0.42 -3.83
C GLY A 33 -15.12 -0.09 -2.39
N ARG A 34 -14.38 0.57 -1.48
CA ARG A 34 -14.32 0.19 -0.05
C ARG A 34 -15.65 0.30 0.70
N ARG A 35 -16.64 0.99 0.13
CA ARG A 35 -17.98 1.08 0.72
C ARG A 35 -18.86 -0.12 0.37
N ALA A 36 -18.44 -0.94 -0.60
CA ALA A 36 -19.24 -2.02 -1.17
C ALA A 36 -18.61 -3.41 -0.96
N VAL A 37 -17.37 -3.49 -0.50
CA VAL A 37 -16.64 -4.75 -0.31
C VAL A 37 -16.02 -4.80 1.08
N ASP A 38 -15.83 -6.01 1.60
CA ASP A 38 -15.07 -6.24 2.81
C ASP A 38 -13.60 -5.87 2.59
N VAL A 39 -13.02 -5.21 3.59
CA VAL A 39 -11.62 -4.76 3.55
C VAL A 39 -10.86 -5.49 4.64
N GLU A 40 -10.07 -6.48 4.24
CA GLU A 40 -9.16 -7.18 5.12
C GLU A 40 -7.75 -6.60 5.02
N ILE A 41 -7.08 -6.50 6.16
CA ILE A 41 -5.68 -6.06 6.25
C ILE A 41 -4.84 -7.28 6.59
N ALA A 42 -3.92 -7.64 5.70
CA ALA A 42 -3.00 -8.74 5.97
C ALA A 42 -2.07 -8.41 7.14
N GLU A 43 -2.03 -9.27 8.16
CA GLU A 43 -1.19 -9.10 9.37
C GLU A 43 0.30 -8.96 9.04
N SER A 44 0.75 -9.58 7.95
CA SER A 44 2.14 -9.54 7.49
C SER A 44 2.56 -8.21 6.85
N GLY A 45 1.62 -7.28 6.64
CA GLY A 45 1.89 -5.96 6.10
C GLY A 45 2.69 -6.02 4.79
N SER A 46 3.79 -5.26 4.73
CA SER A 46 4.67 -5.22 3.54
C SER A 46 5.38 -6.53 3.20
N LYS A 47 5.33 -7.54 4.09
CA LYS A 47 5.89 -8.87 3.83
C LYS A 47 4.89 -9.79 3.10
N CYS A 48 3.63 -9.38 2.96
CA CYS A 48 2.64 -10.14 2.21
C CYS A 48 2.89 -10.01 0.71
N SER A 49 3.09 -11.13 0.00
CA SER A 49 3.27 -11.14 -1.45
C SER A 49 2.07 -11.69 -2.22
N ALA A 50 1.25 -12.52 -1.59
CA ALA A 50 0.08 -13.13 -2.23
C ALA A 50 -0.92 -13.68 -1.20
N ILE A 51 -2.18 -13.81 -1.62
CA ILE A 51 -3.27 -14.44 -0.85
C ILE A 51 -3.55 -15.84 -1.39
N GLY A 52 -3.67 -16.83 -0.51
CA GLY A 52 -4.00 -18.20 -0.89
C GLY A 52 -5.45 -18.30 -1.41
N THR A 53 -5.65 -19.00 -2.52
CA THR A 53 -7.01 -19.23 -3.07
C THR A 53 -7.68 -20.51 -2.53
N GLY A 54 -6.95 -21.32 -1.75
CA GLY A 54 -7.41 -22.64 -1.31
C GLY A 54 -7.29 -23.75 -2.38
N HIS A 55 -6.87 -23.42 -3.60
CA HIS A 55 -6.82 -24.36 -4.72
C HIS A 55 -5.41 -24.87 -5.03
N LEU A 56 -5.35 -26.05 -5.68
CA LEU A 56 -4.13 -26.70 -6.14
C LEU A 56 -4.15 -26.91 -7.64
N LYS A 57 -3.00 -26.73 -8.28
CA LYS A 57 -2.74 -27.10 -9.68
C LYS A 57 -1.83 -28.32 -9.72
N ALA A 58 -2.18 -29.33 -10.51
CA ALA A 58 -1.30 -30.48 -10.72
C ALA A 58 -0.03 -30.08 -11.47
N LEU A 59 1.10 -30.64 -11.09
CA LEU A 59 2.39 -30.49 -11.76
C LEU A 59 2.90 -31.86 -12.24
N LYS A 60 3.80 -31.85 -13.22
CA LYS A 60 4.55 -33.04 -13.59
C LYS A 60 5.36 -33.50 -12.38
N ALA A 61 5.21 -34.77 -12.02
CA ALA A 61 5.98 -35.38 -10.94
C ALA A 61 7.48 -35.42 -11.30
N PRO A 62 8.38 -35.23 -10.32
CA PRO A 62 9.82 -35.31 -10.56
C PRO A 62 10.30 -36.74 -10.83
N GLN A 63 9.56 -37.74 -10.31
CA GLN A 63 9.87 -39.16 -10.48
C GLN A 63 8.63 -40.02 -10.16
N ASP A 64 8.71 -41.31 -10.48
CA ASP A 64 7.65 -42.28 -10.22
C ASP A 64 7.36 -42.43 -8.71
N GLY A 65 6.09 -42.61 -8.38
CA GLY A 65 5.61 -42.69 -7.00
C GLY A 65 5.45 -41.34 -6.29
N VAL A 66 5.83 -40.22 -6.91
CA VAL A 66 5.66 -38.86 -6.34
C VAL A 66 4.49 -38.14 -7.00
N ILE A 67 3.65 -37.46 -6.21
CA ILE A 67 2.58 -36.58 -6.71
C ILE A 67 2.97 -35.13 -6.43
N ALA A 68 3.08 -34.32 -7.48
CA ALA A 68 3.39 -32.90 -7.36
C ALA A 68 2.15 -32.03 -7.58
N ARG A 69 1.91 -31.08 -6.67
CA ARG A 69 0.85 -30.07 -6.78
C ARG A 69 1.36 -28.72 -6.28
N GLN A 70 0.96 -27.65 -6.95
CA GLN A 70 1.30 -26.28 -6.59
C GLN A 70 0.09 -25.55 -6.02
N ARG A 71 0.28 -24.75 -4.98
CA ARG A 71 -0.76 -23.84 -4.49
C ARG A 71 -0.99 -22.70 -5.47
N ILE A 72 -2.26 -22.45 -5.79
CA ILE A 72 -2.66 -21.26 -6.55
C ILE A 72 -2.83 -20.10 -5.57
N VAL A 73 -2.18 -18.99 -5.86
CA VAL A 73 -2.22 -17.77 -5.04
C VAL A 73 -2.61 -16.59 -5.92
N MET A 74 -3.25 -15.59 -5.32
CA MET A 74 -3.50 -14.29 -5.93
C MET A 74 -2.38 -13.33 -5.50
N PRO A 75 -1.44 -12.97 -6.38
CA PRO A 75 -0.36 -12.05 -6.04
C PRO A 75 -0.92 -10.65 -5.74
N LEU A 76 -0.33 -9.97 -4.76
CA LEU A 76 -0.66 -8.58 -4.49
C LEU A 76 -0.04 -7.65 -5.54
N VAL A 77 -0.66 -6.49 -5.74
CA VAL A 77 -0.16 -5.44 -6.63
C VAL A 77 0.33 -4.27 -5.78
N GLU A 78 1.58 -3.84 -5.99
CA GLU A 78 2.11 -2.60 -5.43
C GLU A 78 1.80 -1.43 -6.37
N LEU A 79 1.18 -0.39 -5.86
CA LEU A 79 0.84 0.83 -6.61
C LEU A 79 1.55 2.02 -5.97
N ARG A 80 2.23 2.83 -6.80
CA ARG A 80 2.90 4.05 -6.39
C ARG A 80 2.58 5.18 -7.37
N VAL A 81 2.17 6.33 -6.83
CA VAL A 81 1.93 7.56 -7.59
C VAL A 81 2.84 8.65 -7.03
N PRO A 82 3.90 9.05 -7.73
CA PRO A 82 4.74 10.17 -7.31
C PRO A 82 4.01 11.50 -7.50
N PHE A 83 4.32 12.47 -6.66
CA PHE A 83 3.84 13.85 -6.76
C PHE A 83 4.92 14.81 -6.27
N GLU A 84 4.77 16.07 -6.64
CA GLU A 84 5.70 17.15 -6.27
C GLU A 84 4.91 18.28 -5.59
N LEU A 85 5.57 18.97 -4.67
CA LEU A 85 5.05 20.14 -3.96
C LEU A 85 6.12 21.23 -3.94
N ALA A 86 5.70 22.49 -4.01
CA ALA A 86 6.60 23.61 -3.83
C ALA A 86 7.07 23.68 -2.37
N ARG A 87 8.38 23.84 -2.14
CA ARG A 87 8.95 24.03 -0.79
C ARG A 87 8.37 25.26 -0.10
N GLU A 88 8.09 26.32 -0.84
CA GLU A 88 7.45 27.53 -0.35
C GLU A 88 6.09 27.24 0.30
N ALA A 89 5.24 26.46 -0.39
CA ALA A 89 3.93 26.08 0.13
C ALA A 89 4.04 25.20 1.40
N ILE A 90 5.07 24.35 1.48
CA ILE A 90 5.34 23.54 2.68
C ILE A 90 5.78 24.44 3.85
N ASP A 91 6.68 25.39 3.59
CA ASP A 91 7.21 26.27 4.61
C ASP A 91 6.20 27.38 5.01
N ASP A 92 5.21 27.68 4.18
CA ASP A 92 4.09 28.60 4.47
C ASP A 92 3.18 28.06 5.61
N VAL A 93 3.09 26.74 5.78
CA VAL A 93 2.25 26.09 6.80
C VAL A 93 2.68 26.52 8.21
N GLU A 94 3.98 26.59 8.49
CA GLU A 94 4.52 27.09 9.75
C GLU A 94 4.19 28.57 10.00
N ARG A 95 3.83 29.31 8.95
CA ARG A 95 3.40 30.71 9.01
C ARG A 95 1.87 30.84 9.04
N GLY A 96 1.13 29.74 9.15
CA GLY A 96 -0.33 29.71 9.30
C GLY A 96 -1.12 29.69 7.99
N ALA A 97 -0.51 29.24 6.89
CA ALA A 97 -1.26 28.93 5.68
C ALA A 97 -2.00 27.58 5.81
N ASP A 98 -3.28 27.56 5.41
CA ASP A 98 -4.18 26.39 5.40
C ASP A 98 -4.60 26.01 3.97
#